data_AF-I0HBV9-F1
#
_entry.id   AF-I0HBV9-F1
#
_cell.length_a   1.000
_cell.length_b   1.000
_cell.length_c   1.000
_cell.angle_alpha   90.00
_cell.angle_beta   90.00
_cell.angle_gamma   90.00
#
_symmetry.space_group_name_H-M   'P 1'
#
loop_
_entity.id
_entity.type
_entity.pdbx_description
1 polymer ?
#
loop_
_entity_poly.entity_id
_entity_poly.type
_entity_poly.pdbx_seq_one_letter_code
_entity_poly.pdbx_strand_id
1 'polypeptide(L)'
;MTSPGRLAALIGAGGIAVHLALAGEHAGHAPAALAALAVLALICLPCGLRLWRRPSDRAAWVSLLALSGLMMLLHLGMRPQGAMLVTVLAVPAAQLLLGALVLIRLRPRSAVPDRSPV
;
A
#
# COMPACT_ATOMS: atom_id res chain seq x y z
N MET A 1 17.41 -8.48 -9.94
CA MET A 1 16.09 -8.98 -9.47
C MET A 1 15.56 -8.02 -8.42
N THR A 2 14.49 -7.28 -8.72
CA THR A 2 13.82 -6.39 -7.75
C THR A 2 13.09 -7.24 -6.72
N SER A 3 13.38 -7.06 -5.42
CA SER A 3 12.67 -7.76 -4.36
C SER A 3 11.21 -7.31 -4.31
N PRO A 4 10.26 -8.17 -3.92
CA PRO A 4 8.83 -7.83 -3.88
C PRO A 4 8.53 -6.61 -3.00
N GLY A 5 9.28 -6.40 -1.91
CA GLY A 5 9.16 -5.19 -1.09
C GLY A 5 9.61 -3.90 -1.79
N ARG A 6 10.66 -3.97 -2.63
CA ARG A 6 11.06 -2.84 -3.48
C ARG A 6 10.04 -2.55 -4.56
N LEU A 7 9.45 -3.59 -5.16
CA LEU A 7 8.38 -3.43 -6.14
C LEU A 7 7.14 -2.76 -5.51
N ALA A 8 6.72 -3.21 -4.33
CA ALA A 8 5.61 -2.61 -3.59
C ALA A 8 5.86 -1.13 -3.27
N ALA A 9 7.08 -0.78 -2.87
CA ALA A 9 7.48 0.59 -2.59
C ALA A 9 7.50 1.48 -3.85
N LEU A 10 7.97 0.97 -5.00
CA LEU A 10 7.93 1.70 -6.27
C LEU A 10 6.48 1.96 -6.73
N ILE A 11 5.61 0.95 -6.63
CA ILE A 11 4.18 1.09 -6.94
C ILE A 11 3.54 2.15 -6.05
N GLY A 12 3.84 2.12 -4.74
CA GLY A 12 3.35 3.12 -3.79
C GLY A 12 3.85 4.53 -4.09
N ALA A 13 5.14 4.69 -4.42
CA ALA A 13 5.72 5.98 -4.79
C ALA A 13 5.10 6.55 -6.07
N GLY A 14 4.87 5.70 -7.09
CA GLY A 14 4.17 6.09 -8.31
C GLY A 14 2.75 6.58 -8.03
N GLY A 15 2.00 5.88 -7.18
CA GLY A 15 0.66 6.30 -6.77
C GLY A 15 0.64 7.65 -6.05
N ILE A 16 1.62 7.94 -5.19
CA ILE A 16 1.76 9.24 -4.51
C ILE A 16 2.05 10.34 -5.53
N ALA A 17 2.98 10.10 -6.47
CA ALA A 17 3.35 11.09 -7.49
C ALA A 17 2.15 11.49 -8.36
N VAL A 18 1.33 10.51 -8.78
CA VAL A 18 0.11 10.78 -9.55
C VAL A 18 -0.90 11.61 -8.75
N HIS A 19 -1.13 11.27 -7.48
CA HIS A 19 -2.04 12.05 -6.62
C HIS A 19 -1.55 13.48 -6.43
N LEU A 20 -0.24 13.69 -6.23
CA LEU A 20 0.33 15.03 -6.08
C LEU A 20 0.26 15.84 -7.39
N ALA A 21 0.48 15.21 -8.54
CA ALA A 21 0.32 15.88 -9.84
C ALA A 21 -1.12 16.35 -10.06
N LEU A 22 -2.09 15.46 -9.84
CA LEU A 22 -3.52 15.78 -9.95
C LEU A 22 -3.96 16.83 -8.92
N ALA A 23 -3.44 16.76 -7.69
CA ALA A 23 -3.74 17.75 -6.66
C ALA A 23 -3.16 19.12 -7.01
N GLY A 24 -1.96 19.17 -7.60
CA GLY A 24 -1.30 20.38 -8.05
C GLY A 24 -2.11 21.16 -9.09
N GLU A 25 -2.77 20.46 -10.02
CA GLU A 25 -3.67 21.10 -11.00
C GLU A 25 -4.89 21.76 -10.34
N HIS A 26 -5.30 21.28 -9.16
CA HIS A 26 -6.46 21.79 -8.41
C HIS A 26 -6.06 22.72 -7.24
N ALA A 27 -4.77 23.03 -7.08
CA ALA A 27 -4.22 23.76 -5.95
C ALA A 27 -4.85 25.15 -5.75
N GLY A 28 -5.23 25.81 -6.84
CA GLY A 28 -5.84 27.14 -6.79
C GLY A 28 -7.28 27.17 -6.25
N HIS A 29 -7.97 26.02 -6.19
CA HIS A 29 -9.42 25.96 -5.98
C HIS A 29 -9.79 25.13 -4.74
N ALA A 30 -8.90 24.25 -4.27
CA ALA A 30 -9.17 23.35 -3.14
C ALA A 30 -7.93 23.12 -2.25
N PRO A 31 -7.44 24.16 -1.54
CA PRO A 31 -6.21 24.07 -0.73
C PRO A 31 -6.33 23.06 0.42
N ALA A 32 -7.51 22.90 1.01
CA ALA A 32 -7.76 21.93 2.07
C ALA A 32 -7.63 20.47 1.58
N ALA A 33 -8.08 20.18 0.35
CA ALA A 33 -7.93 18.86 -0.25
C ALA A 33 -6.46 18.53 -0.53
N LEU A 34 -5.68 19.54 -0.96
CA LEU A 34 -4.25 19.40 -1.20
C LEU A 34 -3.48 19.14 0.12
N ALA A 35 -3.83 19.84 1.20
CA ALA A 35 -3.27 19.59 2.53
C ALA A 35 -3.58 18.17 3.02
N ALA A 36 -4.83 17.70 2.85
CA ALA A 36 -5.22 16.34 3.21
C ALA A 36 -4.42 15.28 2.41
N LEU A 37 -4.23 15.50 1.10
CA LEU A 37 -3.42 14.62 0.26
C LEU A 37 -1.93 14.64 0.64
N ALA A 38 -1.39 15.81 1.02
CA ALA A 38 -0.02 15.92 1.51
C ALA A 38 0.18 15.17 2.83
N VAL A 39 -0.75 15.30 3.78
CA VAL A 39 -0.73 14.55 5.04
C VAL A 39 -0.81 13.04 4.78
N LEU A 40 -1.71 12.62 3.88
CA LEU A 40 -1.84 11.23 3.50
C LEU A 40 -0.56 10.68 2.87
N ALA A 41 0.09 11.45 1.99
CA ALA A 41 1.39 11.09 1.41
C ALA A 41 2.48 10.93 2.49
N LEU A 42 2.52 11.82 3.49
CA LEU A 42 3.47 11.73 4.61
C LEU A 42 3.25 10.48 5.47
N ILE A 43 2.02 10.04 5.66
CA ILE A 43 1.69 8.80 6.40
C ILE A 43 2.13 7.56 5.60
N CYS A 44 1.99 7.59 4.27
CA CYS A 44 2.34 6.47 3.39
C CYS A 44 3.85 6.30 3.18
N LEU A 45 4.62 7.39 3.23
CA LEU A 45 6.06 7.41 3.00
C LEU A 45 6.88 6.49 3.95
N PRO A 46 6.70 6.52 5.28
CA PRO A 46 7.45 5.66 6.19
C PRO A 46 7.16 4.17 5.97
N CYS A 47 5.93 3.81 5.54
CA CYS A 47 5.59 2.42 5.21
C CYS A 47 6.38 1.93 3.99
N GLY A 48 6.44 2.74 2.92
CA GLY A 48 7.24 2.43 1.73
C GLY A 48 8.74 2.35 2.04
N LEU A 49 9.27 3.29 2.83
CA LEU A 49 10.68 3.29 3.25
C LEU A 49 11.02 2.08 4.13
N ARG A 50 10.12 1.68 5.02
CA ARG A 50 10.31 0.51 5.88
C ARG A 50 10.33 -0.78 5.06
N LEU A 51 9.42 -0.95 4.11
CA LEU A 51 9.43 -2.06 3.15
C LEU A 51 10.67 -2.07 2.24
N TRP A 52 11.16 -0.90 1.83
CA TRP A 52 12.38 -0.77 1.04
C TRP A 52 13.62 -1.24 1.81
N ARG A 53 13.74 -0.82 3.08
CA ARG A 53 14.87 -1.16 3.96
C ARG A 53 14.79 -2.58 4.51
N ARG A 54 13.58 -3.08 4.81
CA ARG A 54 13.33 -4.39 5.43
C ARG A 54 12.19 -5.11 4.72
N PRO A 55 12.43 -5.69 3.52
CA PRO A 55 11.39 -6.29 2.69
C PRO A 55 10.78 -7.59 3.27
N SER A 56 11.37 -8.14 4.33
CA SER A 56 10.86 -9.30 5.07
C SER A 56 10.11 -8.95 6.35
N ASP A 57 10.00 -7.66 6.71
CA ASP A 57 9.32 -7.21 7.93
C ASP A 57 7.79 -7.42 7.80
N ARG A 58 7.27 -8.42 8.51
CA ARG A 58 5.84 -8.76 8.51
C ARG A 58 4.96 -7.59 8.93
N ALA A 59 5.37 -6.80 9.92
CA ALA A 59 4.59 -5.68 10.40
C ALA A 59 4.43 -4.61 9.31
N ALA A 60 5.49 -4.35 8.54
CA ALA A 60 5.44 -3.43 7.41
C ALA A 60 4.45 -3.91 6.31
N TRP A 61 4.42 -5.21 6.02
CA TRP A 61 3.45 -5.79 5.09
C TRP A 61 2.00 -5.71 5.59
N VAL A 62 1.76 -5.90 6.89
CA VAL A 62 0.42 -5.73 7.48
C VAL A 62 -0.03 -4.26 7.38
N SER A 63 0.84 -3.30 7.70
CA SER A 63 0.54 -1.88 7.55
C SER A 63 0.25 -1.50 6.08
N LEU A 64 1.00 -2.05 5.13
CA LEU A 64 0.75 -1.85 3.70
C LEU A 64 -0.63 -2.37 3.30
N LEU A 65 -1.01 -3.57 3.73
CA LEU A 65 -2.33 -4.13 3.44
C LEU A 65 -3.46 -3.29 4.05
N ALA A 66 -3.31 -2.86 5.30
CA ALA A 66 -4.30 -2.01 5.97
C ALA A 66 -4.51 -0.69 5.22
N LEU A 67 -3.42 -0.02 4.84
CA LEU A 67 -3.48 1.22 4.06
C LEU A 67 -4.05 1.00 2.66
N SER A 68 -3.65 -0.07 1.97
CA SER A 68 -4.18 -0.40 0.64
C SER A 68 -5.68 -0.69 0.68
N GLY A 69 -6.14 -1.40 1.73
CA GLY A 69 -7.56 -1.64 1.98
C GLY A 69 -8.33 -0.34 2.26
N LEU A 70 -7.78 0.54 3.12
CA LEU A 70 -8.37 1.85 3.38
C LEU A 70 -8.49 2.70 2.10
N MET A 71 -7.44 2.76 1.29
CA MET A 71 -7.44 3.49 0.02
C MET A 71 -8.46 2.93 -0.97
N MET A 72 -8.58 1.61 -1.05
CA MET A 72 -9.59 0.95 -1.88
C MET A 72 -11.01 1.35 -1.45
N LEU A 73 -11.29 1.37 -0.13
CA LEU A 73 -12.59 1.80 0.41
C LEU A 73 -12.87 3.29 0.13
N LEU A 74 -11.87 4.16 0.28
CA LEU A 74 -12.00 5.59 -0.01
C LEU A 74 -12.34 5.80 -1.50
N HIS A 75 -11.62 5.13 -2.41
CA HIS A 75 -11.92 5.21 -3.83
C HIS A 75 -13.31 4.66 -4.17
N LEU A 76 -13.72 3.53 -3.60
CA LEU A 76 -15.08 2.98 -3.80
C LEU A 76 -16.18 3.91 -3.26
N GLY A 77 -15.93 4.57 -2.12
CA GLY A 77 -16.85 5.55 -1.53
C GLY A 77 -17.12 6.75 -2.44
N MET A 78 -16.16 7.12 -3.29
CA MET A 78 -16.31 8.18 -4.29
C MET A 78 -17.11 7.74 -5.53
N ARG A 79 -17.55 6.48 -5.59
CA ARG A 79 -18.35 5.91 -6.68
C ARG A 79 -17.79 6.18 -8.11
N PRO A 80 -16.51 5.87 -8.37
CA PRO A 80 -15.93 6.04 -9.70
C PRO A 80 -16.60 5.08 -10.70
N GLN A 81 -16.69 5.50 -11.96
CA GLN A 81 -17.40 4.76 -13.02
C GLN A 81 -16.49 4.45 -14.21
N GLY A 82 -16.81 3.38 -14.94
CA GLY A 82 -16.13 2.99 -16.18
C GLY A 82 -14.63 2.79 -16.02
N ALA A 83 -13.85 3.33 -16.96
CA ALA A 83 -12.38 3.22 -16.96
C ALA A 83 -11.73 3.83 -15.71
N MET A 84 -12.37 4.82 -15.08
CA MET A 84 -11.87 5.47 -13.87
C MET A 84 -11.86 4.52 -12.67
N LEU A 85 -12.89 3.68 -12.53
CA LEU A 85 -12.97 2.66 -11.48
C LEU A 85 -11.78 1.70 -11.56
N VAL A 86 -11.45 1.23 -12.77
CA VAL A 86 -10.34 0.29 -12.97
C VAL A 86 -9.01 0.94 -12.65
N THR A 87 -8.79 2.19 -13.08
CA THR A 87 -7.52 2.90 -12.87
C THR A 87 -7.26 3.22 -11.40
N VAL A 88 -8.26 3.73 -10.65
CA VAL A 88 -8.06 4.07 -9.22
C VAL A 88 -7.92 2.83 -8.33
N LEU A 89 -8.46 1.68 -8.76
CA LEU A 89 -8.36 0.44 -8.01
C LEU A 89 -7.16 -0.44 -8.37
N ALA A 90 -6.54 -0.24 -9.53
CA ALA A 90 -5.43 -1.07 -10.00
C ALA A 90 -4.26 -1.11 -9.01
N VAL A 91 -3.86 0.05 -8.49
CA VAL A 91 -2.74 0.19 -7.53
C VAL A 91 -3.04 -0.49 -6.19
N PRO A 92 -4.13 -0.14 -5.46
CA PRO A 92 -4.43 -0.78 -4.18
C PRO A 92 -4.72 -2.28 -4.34
N ALA A 93 -5.37 -2.71 -5.42
CA ALA A 93 -5.57 -4.14 -5.69
C ALA A 93 -4.25 -4.89 -5.90
N ALA A 94 -3.32 -4.33 -6.68
CA ALA A 94 -2.00 -4.93 -6.87
C ALA A 94 -1.20 -5.01 -5.56
N GLN A 95 -1.26 -3.96 -4.72
CA GLN A 95 -0.62 -3.96 -3.40
C GLN A 95 -1.24 -4.99 -2.44
N LEU A 96 -2.56 -5.15 -2.45
CA LEU A 96 -3.28 -6.17 -1.68
C LEU A 96 -2.86 -7.59 -2.11
N LEU A 97 -2.86 -7.86 -3.42
CA LEU A 97 -2.45 -9.17 -3.96
C LEU A 97 -0.99 -9.48 -3.61
N LEU A 98 -0.09 -8.51 -3.82
CA LEU A 98 1.33 -8.69 -3.54
C LEU A 98 1.58 -8.90 -2.04
N GLY A 99 0.93 -8.10 -1.18
CA GLY A 99 1.06 -8.24 0.27
C GLY A 99 0.50 -9.57 0.79
N ALA A 100 -0.65 -10.03 0.28
CA ALA A 100 -1.22 -11.31 0.64
C ALA A 100 -0.30 -12.48 0.24
N LEU A 101 0.21 -12.47 -0.99
CA LEU A 101 1.16 -13.49 -1.49
C LEU A 101 2.43 -13.54 -0.63
N VAL A 102 2.99 -12.38 -0.25
CA VAL A 102 4.20 -12.34 0.57
C VAL A 102 3.92 -12.79 2.00
N LEU A 103 2.81 -12.40 2.61
CA LEU A 103 2.46 -12.85 3.96
C LEU A 103 2.21 -14.37 4.05
N ILE A 104 1.65 -14.98 3.00
CA ILE A 104 1.51 -16.44 2.91
C ILE A 104 2.89 -17.10 2.89
N ARG A 105 3.86 -16.51 2.17
CA ARG A 105 5.25 -17.02 2.11
C ARG A 105 6.03 -16.78 3.40
N LEU A 106 5.74 -15.70 4.11
CA LEU A 106 6.36 -15.34 5.40
C LEU A 106 5.67 -16.02 6.60
N ARG A 107 4.69 -16.91 6.36
CA ARG A 107 3.97 -17.60 7.42
C ARG A 107 4.98 -18.40 8.26
N PRO A 108 5.10 -18.16 9.58
CA PRO A 108 6.01 -18.92 10.40
C PRO A 108 5.63 -20.38 10.27
N ARG A 109 6.61 -21.24 9.94
CA ARG A 109 6.48 -22.69 10.15
C ARG A 109 6.17 -22.83 11.63
N SER A 110 4.91 -23.12 11.96
CA SER A 110 4.48 -23.44 13.31
C SER A 110 5.48 -24.45 13.85
N ALA A 111 6.10 -24.13 14.98
CA ALA A 111 6.98 -25.04 15.69
C ALA A 111 6.30 -26.41 15.73
N VAL A 112 6.97 -27.43 15.19
CA VAL A 112 6.59 -28.81 15.44
C VAL A 112 6.55 -28.92 16.97
N PRO A 113 5.40 -29.27 17.58
CA PRO A 113 5.36 -29.49 19.01
C PRO A 113 6.38 -30.59 19.30
N ASP A 114 7.40 -30.26 20.08
CA ASP A 114 8.43 -31.20 20.50
C ASP A 114 7.72 -32.29 21.30
N ARG A 115 7.40 -33.40 20.63
CA ARG A 115 6.89 -34.61 21.26
C ARG A 115 8.09 -35.32 21.86
N SER A 116 8.64 -34.77 22.94
CA SER A 116 9.56 -35.52 23.79
C SER A 116 8.71 -36.43 24.69
N PRO A 117 8.77 -37.77 24.53
CA PRO A 117 8.21 -38.66 25.53
C PRO A 117 9.09 -38.61 26.78
N VAL A 118 8.47 -38.29 27.91
CA VAL A 118 9.01 -38.56 29.25
C VAL A 118 8.58 -39.96 29.65
#